data_AF-A0A2L0HDS1-F1
#
_entry.id   AF-A0A2L0HDS1-F1
#
_cell.length_a   1.000
_cell.length_b   1.000
_cell.length_c   1.000
_cell.angle_alpha   90.00
_cell.angle_beta   90.00
_cell.angle_gamma   90.00
#
_symmetry.space_group_name_H-M   'P 1'
#
loop_
_entity.id
_entity.type
_entity.pdbx_description
1 polymer ?
#
loop_
_entity_poly.entity_id
_entity_poly.type
_entity_poly.pdbx_seq_one_letter_code
_entity_poly.pdbx_strand_id
1 'polypeptide(L)'
;MTDIMFTIRAGVSVEERERLLIRIQAIPGVELAAPVKRDSRSEALRRIHFARLRRHSEATDCLSAIRDMPEVEDANIPARRGGANGA
;
A
#
# COMPACT_ATOMS: atom_id res chain seq x y z
N MET A 1 -13.42 -4.61 4.34
CA MET A 1 -12.17 -4.60 3.56
C MET A 1 -11.20 -3.60 4.18
N THR A 2 -9.92 -3.93 4.27
CA THR A 2 -8.89 -3.07 4.87
C THR A 2 -7.80 -2.87 3.82
N ASP A 3 -7.45 -1.62 3.56
CA ASP A 3 -6.38 -1.26 2.64
C ASP A 3 -5.19 -0.75 3.46
N ILE A 4 -3.98 -1.22 3.16
CA ILE A 4 -2.72 -0.64 3.63
C ILE A 4 -2.29 0.38 2.58
N MET A 5 -2.07 1.62 2.97
CA MET A 5 -1.46 2.63 2.13
C MET A 5 0.05 2.56 2.30
N PHE A 6 0.80 2.61 1.20
CA PHE A 6 2.25 2.67 1.27
C PHE A 6 2.82 3.58 0.19
N THR A 7 3.94 4.20 0.51
CA THR A 7 4.68 5.10 -0.37
C THR A 7 6.01 4.47 -0.71
N ILE A 8 6.27 4.35 -2.01
CA ILE A 8 7.55 3.87 -2.51
C ILE A 8 8.56 5.02 -2.47
N ARG A 9 9.81 4.74 -2.10
CA ARG A 9 10.91 5.71 -2.07
C ARG A 9 11.11 6.41 -3.41
N ALA A 10 11.58 7.66 -3.36
CA ALA A 10 12.03 8.36 -4.55
C ALA A 10 13.23 7.64 -5.16
N GLY A 11 13.35 7.67 -6.50
CA GLY A 11 14.47 7.03 -7.21
C GLY A 11 14.32 5.53 -7.47
N VAL A 12 13.27 4.87 -6.95
CA VAL A 12 12.98 3.47 -7.29
C VAL A 12 12.53 3.38 -8.75
N SER A 13 13.23 2.56 -9.53
CA SER A 13 12.96 2.36 -10.95
C SER A 13 11.57 1.77 -11.20
N VAL A 14 11.05 1.93 -12.42
CA VAL A 14 9.76 1.34 -12.81
C VAL A 14 9.78 -0.19 -12.66
N GLU A 15 10.86 -0.85 -13.08
CA GLU A 15 11.02 -2.29 -12.94
C GLU A 15 11.05 -2.75 -11.47
N GLU A 16 11.80 -2.05 -10.61
CA GLU A 16 11.87 -2.37 -9.18
C GLU A 16 10.51 -2.19 -8.51
N ARG A 17 9.76 -1.16 -8.92
CA ARG A 17 8.38 -0.95 -8.48
C ARG A 17 7.47 -2.10 -8.88
N GLU A 18 7.54 -2.56 -10.13
CA GLU A 18 6.73 -3.70 -10.58
C GLU A 18 7.07 -4.97 -9.81
N ARG A 19 8.38 -5.24 -9.59
CA ARG A 19 8.83 -6.35 -8.76
C ARG A 19 8.34 -6.22 -7.32
N LEU A 20 8.39 -5.02 -6.73
CA LEU A 20 7.86 -4.75 -5.39
C LEU A 20 6.36 -5.07 -5.32
N LEU A 21 5.56 -4.63 -6.28
CA LEU A 21 4.12 -4.91 -6.31
C LEU A 21 3.83 -6.40 -6.41
N ILE A 22 4.59 -7.14 -7.22
CA ILE A 22 4.48 -8.60 -7.32
C ILE A 22 4.81 -9.25 -5.97
N ARG A 23 5.88 -8.82 -5.29
CA ARG A 23 6.24 -9.33 -3.95
C ARG A 23 5.15 -9.04 -2.92
N ILE A 24 4.61 -7.83 -2.90
CA ILE A 24 3.53 -7.44 -1.98
C ILE A 24 2.27 -8.27 -2.26
N GLN A 25 1.94 -8.51 -3.52
CA GLN A 25 0.79 -9.33 -3.89
C GLN A 25 0.97 -10.82 -3.57
N ALA A 26 2.22 -11.28 -3.42
CA ALA A 26 2.53 -12.63 -2.95
C ALA A 26 2.44 -12.79 -1.42
N ILE A 27 2.30 -11.71 -0.65
CA ILE A 27 2.14 -11.79 0.82
C ILE A 27 0.82 -12.50 1.14
N PRO A 28 0.83 -13.54 2.00
CA PRO A 28 -0.39 -14.17 2.48
C PRO A 28 -1.34 -13.14 3.11
N GLY A 29 -2.57 -13.08 2.62
CA GLY A 29 -3.59 -12.13 3.08
C GLY A 29 -3.76 -10.90 2.20
N VAL A 30 -2.82 -10.61 1.30
CA VAL A 30 -2.99 -9.58 0.27
C VAL A 30 -3.85 -10.13 -0.87
N GLU A 31 -4.86 -9.37 -1.24
CA GLU A 31 -5.75 -9.63 -2.38
C GLU A 31 -5.28 -8.88 -3.63
N LEU A 32 -4.93 -7.60 -3.47
CA LEU A 32 -4.55 -6.71 -4.56
C LEU A 32 -3.49 -5.70 -4.12
N ALA A 33 -2.47 -5.48 -4.94
CA ALA A 33 -1.52 -4.37 -4.78
C ALA A 33 -1.52 -3.50 -6.04
N ALA A 34 -1.78 -2.20 -5.91
CA ALA A 34 -1.92 -1.30 -7.06
C ALA A 34 -1.59 0.17 -6.73
N PRO A 35 -1.23 0.98 -7.74
CA PRO A 35 -1.10 2.43 -7.57
C PRO A 35 -2.44 3.11 -7.29
N VAL A 36 -2.43 4.15 -6.46
CA VAL A 36 -3.64 4.91 -6.12
C VAL A 36 -4.03 5.88 -7.24
N LYS A 37 -3.03 6.51 -7.89
CA LYS A 37 -3.25 7.39 -9.04
C LYS A 37 -2.19 7.14 -10.12
N ARG A 38 -2.46 6.15 -10.98
CA ARG A 38 -1.56 5.76 -12.08
C ARG A 38 -1.25 6.91 -13.03
N ASP A 39 -2.26 7.71 -13.38
CA ASP A 39 -2.16 8.78 -14.40
C ASP A 39 -1.88 10.17 -13.81
N SER A 40 -1.42 10.26 -12.57
CA SER A 40 -1.13 11.56 -11.97
C SER A 40 0.11 12.20 -12.58
N ARG A 41 0.04 13.48 -12.92
CA ARG A 41 1.23 14.26 -13.30
C ARG A 41 2.17 14.50 -12.13
N SER A 42 1.67 14.44 -10.89
CA SER A 42 2.50 14.57 -9.68
C SER A 42 3.30 13.31 -9.43
N GLU A 43 4.62 13.45 -9.31
CA GLU A 43 5.51 12.34 -8.97
C GLU A 43 5.22 11.81 -7.55
N ALA A 44 4.96 12.70 -6.59
CA ALA A 44 4.58 12.32 -5.24
C ALA A 44 3.34 11.44 -5.20
N LEU A 45 2.31 11.75 -6.00
CA LEU A 45 1.08 10.95 -6.07
C LEU A 45 1.28 9.61 -6.79
N ARG A 46 2.19 9.54 -7.78
CA ARG A 46 2.54 8.30 -8.48
C ARG A 46 3.29 7.30 -7.59
N ARG A 47 3.84 7.75 -6.46
CA ARG A 47 4.55 6.91 -5.49
C ARG A 47 3.62 6.27 -4.45
N ILE A 48 2.36 6.72 -4.37
CA ILE A 48 1.38 6.22 -3.41
C ILE A 48 0.65 5.01 -4.00
N HIS A 49 0.69 3.91 -3.26
CA HIS A 49 0.09 2.64 -3.61
C HIS A 49 -0.77 2.13 -2.46
N PHE A 50 -1.61 1.14 -2.76
CA PHE A 50 -2.39 0.43 -1.75
C PHE A 50 -2.23 -1.07 -1.90
N ALA A 51 -2.23 -1.77 -0.76
CA ALA A 51 -2.35 -3.21 -0.65
C ALA A 51 -3.66 -3.55 0.06
N ARG A 52 -4.59 -4.16 -0.66
CA ARG A 52 -5.90 -4.57 -0.19
C ARG A 52 -5.82 -5.93 0.44
N LEU A 53 -6.36 -6.07 1.64
CA LEU A 53 -6.31 -7.30 2.40
C LEU A 53 -7.64 -8.06 2.34
N ARG A 54 -7.53 -9.39 2.32
CA ARG A 54 -8.69 -10.30 2.40
C ARG A 54 -9.39 -10.15 3.75
N ARG A 55 -8.63 -10.13 4.84
CA ARG A 55 -9.16 -10.02 6.21
C ARG A 55 -8.48 -8.91 7.00
N HIS A 56 -9.23 -8.28 7.90
CA HIS A 56 -8.68 -7.24 8.78
C HIS A 56 -7.69 -7.81 9.82
N SER A 57 -7.84 -9.08 10.21
CA SER A 57 -6.93 -9.76 11.13
C SER A 57 -5.50 -9.85 10.61
N GLU A 58 -5.31 -9.83 9.28
CA GLU A 58 -3.99 -9.94 8.63
C GLU A 58 -3.29 -8.58 8.51
N ALA A 59 -3.95 -7.48 8.95
CA ALA A 59 -3.49 -6.13 8.68
C ALA A 59 -2.17 -5.77 9.38
N THR A 60 -1.99 -6.19 10.63
CA THR A 60 -0.77 -5.91 11.38
C THR A 60 0.44 -6.64 10.78
N ASP A 61 0.27 -7.90 10.41
CA ASP A 61 1.33 -8.73 9.85
C ASP A 61 1.70 -8.25 8.43
N CYS A 62 0.69 -8.00 7.58
CA CYS A 62 0.90 -7.45 6.24
C CYS A 62 1.55 -6.06 6.29
N LEU A 63 1.13 -5.20 7.23
CA LEU A 63 1.71 -3.87 7.42
C LEU A 63 3.18 -3.96 7.79
N SER A 64 3.54 -4.84 8.72
CA SER A 64 4.93 -5.04 9.13
C SER A 64 5.77 -5.55 7.96
N ALA A 65 5.28 -6.56 7.24
CA ALA A 65 5.97 -7.11 6.07
C ALA A 65 6.20 -6.07 4.96
N ILE A 66 5.23 -5.18 4.70
CA ILE A 66 5.38 -4.10 3.71
C ILE A 66 6.37 -3.03 4.21
N ARG A 67 6.31 -2.68 5.50
CA ARG A 67 7.19 -1.66 6.10
C ARG A 67 8.66 -2.07 6.12
N ASP A 68 8.93 -3.37 6.25
CA ASP A 68 10.29 -3.91 6.28
C ASP A 68 10.94 -3.97 4.89
N MET A 69 10.21 -3.64 3.82
CA MET A 69 10.75 -3.62 2.45
C MET A 69 11.62 -2.38 2.21
N PRO A 70 12.83 -2.52 1.67
CA PRO A 70 13.76 -1.40 1.49
C PRO A 70 13.27 -0.34 0.51
N GLU A 71 12.44 -0.72 -0.46
CA GLU A 71 11.86 0.18 -1.46
C GLU A 71 10.72 1.03 -0.89
N VAL A 72 10.20 0.68 0.29
CA VAL A 72 9.11 1.38 0.97
C VAL A 72 9.68 2.49 1.85
N GLU A 73 9.08 3.67 1.73
CA GLU A 73 9.39 4.86 2.52
C GLU A 73 8.51 4.96 3.76
N ASP A 74 7.20 4.78 3.55
CA ASP A 74 6.19 4.77 4.61
C ASP A 74 5.10 3.75 4.28
N ALA A 75 4.53 3.14 5.30
CA ALA A 75 3.35 2.29 5.18
C ALA A 75 2.45 2.48 6.40
N ASN A 76 1.15 2.64 6.17
CA ASN A 76 0.17 2.83 7.22
C ASN A 76 -1.19 2.21 6.85
N ILE A 77 -1.99 1.91 7.86
CA ILE A 77 -3.41 1.58 7.66
C ILE A 77 -4.18 2.88 7.91
N PRO A 78 -4.86 3.45 6.91
CA PRO A 78 -5.67 4.64 7.12
C PRO A 78 -6.75 4.32 8.13
N ALA A 79 -6.91 5.19 9.12
CA ALA A 79 -8.00 5.07 10.08
C ALA A 79 -9.30 4.99 9.28
N ARG A 80 -10.06 3.90 9.44
CA ARG A 80 -11.45 3.92 8.98
C ARG A 80 -12.10 5.05 9.77
N ARG A 81 -12.40 6.17 9.12
CA ARG A 81 -13.47 7.03 9.59
C ARG A 81 -14.72 6.15 9.57
N GLY A 82 -15.03 5.53 10.71
CA GLY A 82 -16.42 5.22 11.03
C GLY A 82 -17.20 6.49 10.73
N GLY A 83 -18.28 6.35 9.96
CA GLY A 83 -18.99 7.49 9.39
C GLY A 83 -19.12 8.62 10.40
N ALA A 84 -18.78 9.84 9.97
CA ALA A 84 -19.33 11.03 10.58
C ALA A 84 -20.83 11.05 10.26
N ASN A 85 -21.59 10.18 10.91
CA ASN A 85 -22.90 10.52 11.43
C ASN A 85 -22.63 11.17 12.78
N GLY A 86 -22.27 12.45 12.76
CA GLY A 86 -22.63 13.39 13.83
C GLY A 86 -23.65 14.32 13.16
N ALA A 87 -24.94 14.06 13.36
CA ALA A 87 -25.74 14.63 14.44
C ALA A 87 -26.05 16.11 14.18
#